data_AF-W2J189-F1
#
_entry.id   AF-W2J189-F1
#
_cell.length_a   1.000
_cell.length_b   1.000
_cell.length_c   1.000
_cell.angle_alpha   90.00
_cell.angle_beta   90.00
_cell.angle_gamma   90.00
#
_symmetry.space_group_name_H-M   'P 1'
#
loop_
_entity.id
_entity.type
_entity.pdbx_description
1 polymer ?
#
loop_
_entity_poly.entity_id
_entity_poly.type
_entity_poly.pdbx_seq_one_letter_code
_entity_poly.pdbx_strand_id
1 'polypeptide(L)'
;MISAANENSSSTYEPTVYTLLLTGMCLLLALFLLTRLLVALRNKNKLLAWSTGFYVLCLLWTGVRAAYWIIMSAQSSMRYLTLYLLYWSPTPIQFANFSLLILFYMQVLTGQEWRSKWRNVCLPLYLLLTMTMATFTVVWAFNSSNDISKAAQQGDEYDQEFSRVSDVSVQLKYSAFSFFLLSVLFGFFGWKMANVESWKRRRLLISRPRSLAVINSLLCFIFFTRGIRDLATSQSWFLSIWNNLDMNGRVTTVAYFVFFCFWEFLPTILLLCLISSKAGGVGGKQ
;
A
#
# COMPACT_ATOMS: atom_id res chain seq x y z
N MET A 1 30.28 -51.16 -1.65
CA MET A 1 30.06 -50.34 -2.85
C MET A 1 28.56 -50.18 -3.04
N ILE A 2 27.99 -49.14 -2.45
CA ILE A 2 26.59 -48.76 -2.64
C ILE A 2 26.61 -47.35 -3.21
N SER A 3 25.88 -47.21 -4.31
CA SER A 3 25.82 -46.09 -5.23
C SER A 3 25.55 -44.76 -4.53
N ALA A 4 26.46 -43.80 -4.69
CA ALA A 4 26.19 -42.40 -4.43
C ALA A 4 25.22 -41.90 -5.52
N ALA A 5 23.93 -41.97 -5.23
CA ALA A 5 22.91 -41.37 -6.07
C ALA A 5 22.85 -39.88 -5.80
N ASN A 6 23.19 -39.11 -6.82
CA ASN A 6 22.81 -37.72 -7.08
C ASN A 6 21.62 -37.21 -6.22
N GLU A 7 21.92 -36.41 -5.20
CA GLU A 7 21.01 -35.35 -4.75
C GLU A 7 21.53 -34.01 -5.29
N ASN A 8 21.47 -33.88 -6.62
CA ASN A 8 21.31 -32.57 -7.24
C ASN A 8 19.89 -32.10 -6.93
N SER A 9 19.63 -31.65 -5.70
CA SER A 9 18.45 -30.85 -5.40
C SER A 9 18.73 -29.41 -5.84
N SER A 10 18.80 -29.20 -7.17
CA SER A 10 18.45 -27.89 -7.72
C SER A 10 17.00 -27.65 -7.34
N SER A 11 16.78 -26.99 -6.21
CA SER A 11 15.46 -26.64 -5.70
C SER A 11 14.83 -25.63 -6.65
N THR A 12 14.21 -26.15 -7.71
CA THR A 12 13.40 -25.39 -8.64
C THR A 12 12.33 -24.69 -7.80
N TYR A 13 12.42 -23.37 -7.74
CA TYR A 13 11.49 -22.53 -6.98
C TYR A 13 10.12 -22.63 -7.66
N GLU A 14 9.24 -23.50 -7.18
CA GLU A 14 7.87 -23.56 -7.71
C GLU A 14 7.03 -22.42 -7.11
N PRO A 15 6.42 -21.55 -7.93
CA PRO A 15 5.56 -20.49 -7.44
C PRO A 15 4.32 -21.10 -6.80
N THR A 16 3.96 -20.63 -5.60
CA THR A 16 2.72 -21.09 -4.95
C THR A 16 1.51 -20.62 -5.75
N VAL A 17 0.40 -21.39 -5.70
CA VAL A 17 -0.87 -21.02 -6.33
C VAL A 17 -1.30 -19.60 -5.93
N TYR A 18 -1.07 -19.21 -4.67
CA TYR A 18 -1.38 -17.88 -4.17
C TYR A 18 -0.55 -16.78 -4.84
N THR A 19 0.75 -17.00 -5.09
CA THR A 19 1.59 -16.02 -5.81
C THR A 19 1.11 -15.80 -7.24
N LEU A 20 0.70 -16.88 -7.93
CA LEU A 20 0.12 -16.77 -9.28
C LEU A 20 -1.22 -16.01 -9.27
N LEU A 21 -2.09 -16.29 -8.30
CA LEU A 21 -3.36 -15.58 -8.12
C LEU A 21 -3.12 -14.09 -7.85
N LEU A 22 -2.20 -13.73 -6.95
CA LEU A 22 -1.85 -12.34 -6.65
C LEU A 22 -1.28 -11.62 -7.88
N THR A 23 -0.45 -12.30 -8.67
CA THR A 23 0.05 -11.77 -9.94
C THR A 23 -1.10 -11.46 -10.89
N GLY A 24 -2.01 -12.42 -11.10
CA GLY A 24 -3.19 -12.23 -11.94
C GLY A 24 -4.08 -11.07 -11.47
N MET A 25 -4.34 -10.98 -10.15
CA MET A 25 -5.10 -9.88 -9.55
C MET A 25 -4.43 -8.52 -9.79
N CYS A 26 -3.11 -8.42 -9.61
CA CYS A 26 -2.35 -7.19 -9.88
C CYS A 26 -2.42 -6.78 -11.35
N LEU A 27 -2.25 -7.72 -12.29
CA LEU A 27 -2.28 -7.45 -13.73
C LEU A 27 -3.67 -7.01 -14.20
N LEU A 28 -4.73 -7.68 -13.75
CA LEU A 28 -6.11 -7.31 -14.06
C LEU A 28 -6.44 -5.91 -13.50
N LEU A 29 -6.03 -5.63 -12.27
CA LEU A 29 -6.24 -4.32 -11.67
C LEU A 29 -5.45 -3.22 -12.40
N ALA A 30 -4.20 -3.49 -12.78
CA ALA A 30 -3.38 -2.56 -13.57
C ALA A 30 -4.01 -2.28 -14.93
N LEU A 31 -4.52 -3.31 -15.63
CA LEU A 31 -5.20 -3.16 -16.92
C LEU A 31 -6.49 -2.32 -16.78
N PHE A 32 -7.28 -2.58 -15.74
CA PHE A 32 -8.48 -1.80 -15.44
C PHE A 32 -8.14 -0.31 -15.20
N LEU A 33 -7.14 -0.05 -14.35
CA LEU A 33 -6.68 1.30 -14.02
C LEU A 33 -6.11 2.03 -15.24
N LEU A 34 -5.34 1.33 -16.07
CA LEU A 34 -4.78 1.88 -17.30
C LEU A 34 -5.89 2.29 -18.28
N THR A 35 -6.89 1.42 -18.46
CA THR A 35 -8.07 1.73 -19.29
C THR A 35 -8.80 2.96 -18.77
N ARG A 36 -9.02 3.06 -17.46
CA ARG A 36 -9.67 4.23 -16.83
C ARG A 36 -8.86 5.51 -16.98
N LEU A 37 -7.53 5.44 -16.82
CA LEU A 37 -6.64 6.57 -17.01
C LEU A 37 -6.64 7.04 -18.46
N LEU A 38 -6.51 6.11 -19.43
CA LEU A 38 -6.56 6.44 -20.86
C LEU A 38 -7.88 7.10 -21.25
N VAL A 39 -9.02 6.61 -20.75
CA VAL A 39 -10.33 7.25 -20.96
C VAL A 39 -10.36 8.65 -20.35
N ALA A 40 -9.83 8.84 -19.14
CA ALA A 40 -9.76 10.16 -18.50
C ALA A 40 -8.91 11.15 -19.31
N LEU A 41 -7.75 10.71 -19.81
CA LEU A 41 -6.86 11.51 -20.66
C LEU A 41 -7.51 11.84 -22.01
N ARG A 42 -8.16 10.87 -22.65
CA ARG A 42 -8.85 11.04 -23.95
C ARG A 42 -10.01 12.03 -23.86
N ASN A 43 -10.72 12.05 -22.73
CA ASN A 43 -11.82 13.00 -22.49
C ASN A 43 -11.34 14.42 -22.14
N LYS A 44 -10.04 14.73 -22.31
CA LYS A 44 -9.42 16.01 -21.95
C LYS A 44 -9.72 16.44 -20.51
N ASN A 45 -9.87 15.48 -19.59
CA ASN A 45 -9.91 15.82 -18.17
C ASN A 45 -8.60 16.52 -17.81
N LYS A 46 -8.68 17.56 -16.98
CA LYS A 46 -7.48 18.28 -16.54
C LYS A 46 -6.52 17.27 -15.92
N LEU A 47 -5.26 17.24 -16.37
CA LEU A 47 -4.21 16.36 -15.83
C LEU A 47 -4.04 16.49 -14.31
N LEU A 48 -4.40 17.66 -13.76
CA LEU A 48 -4.42 17.99 -12.34
C LEU A 48 -5.73 17.64 -11.62
N ALA A 49 -6.60 16.83 -12.22
CA ALA A 49 -7.78 16.32 -11.53
C ALA A 49 -7.38 15.28 -10.48
N TRP A 50 -8.06 15.29 -9.33
CA TRP A 50 -7.82 14.33 -8.25
C TRP A 50 -7.88 12.87 -8.71
N SER A 51 -8.77 12.56 -9.66
CA SER A 51 -8.99 11.21 -10.20
C SER A 51 -7.76 10.72 -10.96
N THR A 52 -7.13 11.60 -11.74
CA THR A 52 -5.86 11.32 -12.41
C THR A 52 -4.78 11.00 -11.37
N GLY A 53 -4.69 11.78 -10.29
CA GLY A 53 -3.75 11.53 -9.18
C GLY A 53 -3.96 10.15 -8.54
N PHE A 54 -5.20 9.80 -8.20
CA PHE A 54 -5.53 8.49 -7.66
C PHE A 54 -5.19 7.35 -8.63
N TYR A 55 -5.54 7.48 -9.92
CA TYR A 55 -5.24 6.45 -10.91
C TYR A 55 -3.74 6.25 -11.10
N VAL A 56 -2.95 7.34 -11.14
CA VAL A 56 -1.49 7.26 -11.27
C VAL A 56 -0.86 6.58 -10.05
N LEU A 57 -1.26 6.96 -8.83
CA LEU A 57 -0.74 6.33 -7.60
C LEU A 57 -1.17 4.87 -7.47
N CYS A 58 -2.42 4.54 -7.82
CA CYS A 58 -2.88 3.16 -7.87
C CYS A 58 -2.09 2.34 -8.91
N LEU A 59 -1.83 2.91 -10.10
CA LEU A 59 -1.05 2.25 -11.14
C LEU A 59 0.38 2.00 -10.69
N LEU A 60 1.02 3.00 -10.07
CA LEU A 60 2.35 2.86 -9.50
C LEU A 60 2.39 1.74 -8.45
N TRP A 61 1.42 1.72 -7.52
CA TRP A 61 1.30 0.68 -6.52
C TRP A 61 1.13 -0.71 -7.16
N THR A 62 0.21 -0.85 -8.11
CA THR A 62 -0.03 -2.12 -8.80
C THR A 62 1.16 -2.57 -9.63
N GLY A 63 1.90 -1.63 -10.24
CA GLY A 63 3.08 -1.93 -11.04
C GLY A 63 4.21 -2.50 -10.18
N VAL A 64 4.48 -1.87 -9.03
CA VAL A 64 5.46 -2.38 -8.06
C VAL A 64 5.05 -3.76 -7.52
N ARG A 65 3.77 -3.95 -7.15
CA ARG A 65 3.25 -5.24 -6.68
C ARG A 65 3.30 -6.33 -7.76
N ALA A 66 2.93 -6.02 -8.99
CA ALA A 66 3.03 -6.96 -10.11
C ALA A 66 4.49 -7.36 -10.37
N ALA A 67 5.41 -6.38 -10.39
CA ALA A 67 6.82 -6.65 -10.56
C ALA A 67 7.37 -7.55 -9.45
N TYR A 68 7.01 -7.29 -8.20
CA TYR A 68 7.37 -8.15 -7.06
C TYR A 68 6.96 -9.61 -7.29
N TRP A 69 5.68 -9.86 -7.60
CA TRP A 69 5.18 -11.23 -7.74
C TRP A 69 5.71 -11.94 -9.00
N ILE A 70 5.89 -11.22 -10.11
CA ILE A 70 6.47 -11.77 -11.34
C ILE A 70 7.91 -12.19 -11.09
N ILE A 71 8.73 -11.32 -10.50
CA ILE A 71 10.15 -11.62 -10.25
C ILE A 71 10.27 -12.74 -9.23
N MET A 72 9.44 -12.75 -8.18
CA MET A 72 9.37 -13.85 -7.21
C MET A 72 9.00 -15.19 -7.84
N SER A 73 8.22 -15.19 -8.94
CA SER A 73 7.84 -16.40 -9.65
C SER A 73 8.88 -16.84 -10.68
N ALA A 74 9.68 -15.91 -11.21
CA ALA A 74 10.61 -16.15 -12.32
C ALA A 74 12.05 -16.41 -11.89
N GLN A 75 12.47 -15.91 -10.73
CA GLN A 75 13.86 -16.00 -10.26
C GLN A 75 13.97 -16.85 -8.99
N SER A 76 14.95 -17.76 -8.97
CA SER A 76 15.28 -18.59 -7.80
C SER A 76 15.95 -17.80 -6.67
N SER A 77 16.62 -16.69 -6.99
CA SER A 77 17.27 -15.82 -6.01
C SER A 77 17.17 -14.35 -6.44
N MET A 78 16.69 -13.49 -5.55
CA MET A 78 16.68 -12.04 -5.73
C MET A 78 17.73 -11.37 -4.85
N ARG A 79 18.33 -10.29 -5.37
CA ARG A 79 19.19 -9.42 -4.55
C ARG A 79 18.37 -8.78 -3.43
N TYR A 80 18.90 -8.76 -2.20
CA TYR A 80 18.18 -8.25 -1.01
C TYR A 80 17.63 -6.83 -1.19
N LEU A 81 18.40 -5.93 -1.82
CA LEU A 81 17.94 -4.58 -2.13
C LEU A 81 16.67 -4.58 -3.00
N THR A 82 16.65 -5.40 -4.06
CA THR A 82 15.50 -5.53 -4.96
C THR A 82 14.29 -6.11 -4.23
N LEU A 83 14.51 -7.13 -3.39
CA LEU A 83 13.48 -7.73 -2.55
C LEU A 83 12.85 -6.68 -1.61
N TYR A 84 13.67 -5.94 -0.88
CA TYR A 84 13.20 -4.93 0.08
C TYR A 84 12.50 -3.76 -0.61
N LEU A 85 13.05 -3.23 -1.70
CA LEU A 85 12.39 -2.17 -2.44
C LEU A 85 11.04 -2.63 -3.02
N LEU A 86 10.98 -3.77 -3.69
CA LEU A 86 9.72 -4.24 -4.30
C LEU A 86 8.66 -4.62 -3.26
N TYR A 87 9.08 -5.17 -2.12
CA TYR A 87 8.16 -5.59 -1.08
C TYR A 87 7.62 -4.42 -0.24
N TRP A 88 8.48 -3.47 0.13
CA TRP A 88 8.15 -2.36 1.05
C TRP A 88 7.73 -1.07 0.37
N SER A 89 8.18 -0.76 -0.85
CA SER A 89 7.77 0.46 -1.58
C SER A 89 6.25 0.59 -1.82
N PRO A 90 5.46 -0.48 -1.92
CA PRO A 90 4.00 -0.37 -1.96
C PRO A 90 3.41 0.35 -0.73
N THR A 91 4.02 0.26 0.44
CA THR A 91 3.54 0.93 1.67
C THR A 91 3.50 2.46 1.55
N PRO A 92 4.61 3.17 1.23
CA PRO A 92 4.56 4.62 1.04
C PRO A 92 3.67 5.04 -0.13
N ILE A 93 3.55 4.23 -1.19
CA ILE A 93 2.64 4.53 -2.30
C ILE A 93 1.18 4.43 -1.85
N GLN A 94 0.83 3.39 -1.08
CA GLN A 94 -0.51 3.24 -0.49
C GLN A 94 -0.79 4.42 0.45
N PHE A 95 0.17 4.78 1.31
CA PHE A 95 0.04 5.95 2.19
C PHE A 95 -0.21 7.23 1.40
N ALA A 96 0.55 7.50 0.35
CA ALA A 96 0.35 8.65 -0.53
C ALA A 96 -1.04 8.65 -1.16
N ASN A 97 -1.49 7.51 -1.68
CA ASN A 97 -2.78 7.41 -2.34
C ASN A 97 -3.96 7.70 -1.39
N PHE A 98 -3.92 7.15 -0.17
CA PHE A 98 -5.00 7.35 0.80
C PHE A 98 -4.92 8.69 1.53
N SER A 99 -3.73 9.25 1.75
CA SER A 99 -3.60 10.62 2.26
C SER A 99 -4.03 11.67 1.21
N LEU A 100 -3.88 11.38 -0.09
CA LEU A 100 -4.46 12.18 -1.16
C LEU A 100 -6.00 12.20 -1.07
N LEU A 101 -6.62 11.10 -0.65
CA LEU A 101 -8.07 11.02 -0.41
C LEU A 101 -8.48 11.89 0.77
N ILE A 102 -7.66 11.95 1.83
CA ILE A 102 -7.87 12.88 2.93
C ILE A 102 -7.77 14.35 2.46
N LEU A 103 -6.80 14.69 1.62
CA LEU A 103 -6.71 16.04 1.03
C LEU A 103 -7.94 16.37 0.19
N PHE A 104 -8.43 15.41 -0.59
CA PHE A 104 -9.67 15.57 -1.34
C PHE A 104 -10.85 15.87 -0.40
N TYR A 105 -10.99 15.13 0.72
CA TYR A 105 -12.01 15.42 1.72
C TYR A 105 -11.86 16.80 2.36
N MET A 106 -10.63 17.23 2.66
CA MET A 106 -10.36 18.57 3.16
C MET A 106 -10.81 19.65 2.16
N GLN A 107 -10.48 19.48 0.87
CA GLN A 107 -10.94 20.40 -0.18
C GLN A 107 -12.47 20.46 -0.22
N VAL A 108 -13.14 19.29 -0.19
CA VAL A 108 -14.59 19.22 -0.23
C VAL A 108 -15.20 19.92 1.00
N LEU A 109 -14.67 19.71 2.20
CA LEU A 109 -15.25 20.30 3.42
C LEU A 109 -14.98 21.80 3.58
N THR A 110 -13.82 22.30 3.14
CA THR A 110 -13.40 23.70 3.34
C THR A 110 -13.80 24.62 2.18
N GLY A 111 -14.12 24.08 1.00
CA GLY A 111 -14.69 24.84 -0.11
C GLY A 111 -13.79 25.97 -0.60
N GLN A 112 -14.20 27.23 -0.40
CA GLN A 112 -13.41 28.40 -0.83
C GLN A 112 -12.13 28.59 0.01
N GLU A 113 -12.17 28.28 1.30
CA GLU A 113 -11.00 28.38 2.18
C GLU A 113 -9.86 27.44 1.77
N TRP A 114 -10.20 26.37 1.04
CA TRP A 114 -9.19 25.51 0.41
C TRP A 114 -8.24 26.33 -0.45
N ARG A 115 -8.77 27.19 -1.32
CA ARG A 115 -7.95 27.93 -2.29
C ARG A 115 -7.16 29.06 -1.65
N SER A 116 -7.70 29.70 -0.61
CA SER A 116 -7.08 30.86 0.03
C SER A 116 -6.03 30.48 1.09
N LYS A 117 -6.30 29.45 1.90
CA LYS A 117 -5.47 29.12 3.07
C LYS A 117 -5.00 27.67 3.08
N TRP A 118 -5.93 26.72 3.04
CA TRP A 118 -5.60 25.32 3.36
C TRP A 118 -4.75 24.63 2.31
N ARG A 119 -4.88 24.97 1.03
CA ARG A 119 -4.06 24.37 -0.05
C ARG A 119 -2.57 24.61 0.18
N ASN A 120 -2.17 25.80 0.63
CA ASN A 120 -0.77 26.17 0.83
C ASN A 120 -0.16 25.52 2.08
N VAL A 121 -0.97 24.95 2.97
CA VAL A 121 -0.50 24.25 4.17
C VAL A 121 -0.57 22.74 3.96
N CYS A 122 -1.73 22.24 3.53
CA CYS A 122 -1.99 20.80 3.42
C CYS A 122 -1.23 20.14 2.26
N LEU A 123 -1.07 20.83 1.12
CA LEU A 123 -0.37 20.24 -0.03
C LEU A 123 1.14 20.08 0.24
N PRO A 124 1.88 21.09 0.76
CA PRO A 124 3.27 20.89 1.16
C PRO A 124 3.42 19.85 2.28
N LEU A 125 2.52 19.84 3.26
CA LEU A 125 2.55 18.83 4.34
C LEU A 125 2.38 17.41 3.80
N TYR A 126 1.43 17.21 2.88
CA TYR A 126 1.24 15.93 2.19
C TYR A 126 2.50 15.52 1.41
N LEU A 127 3.08 16.43 0.63
CA LEU A 127 4.30 16.14 -0.13
C LEU A 127 5.47 15.82 0.80
N LEU A 128 5.64 16.59 1.88
CA LEU A 128 6.67 16.33 2.89
C LEU A 128 6.49 14.93 3.50
N LEU A 129 5.31 14.61 4.03
CA LEU A 129 5.06 13.31 4.67
C LEU A 129 5.26 12.15 3.70
N THR A 130 4.75 12.25 2.47
CA THR A 130 4.88 11.18 1.47
C THR A 130 6.32 11.00 0.98
N MET A 131 7.04 12.10 0.75
CA MET A 131 8.46 12.05 0.36
C MET A 131 9.35 11.57 1.48
N THR A 132 9.09 11.96 2.73
CA THR A 132 9.78 11.42 3.90
C THR A 132 9.55 9.92 4.02
N MET A 133 8.31 9.45 3.85
CA MET A 133 7.97 8.02 3.87
C MET A 133 8.70 7.21 2.80
N ALA A 134 8.70 7.71 1.57
CA ALA A 134 9.39 7.08 0.46
C ALA A 134 10.91 7.07 0.67
N THR A 135 11.48 8.21 1.06
CA THR A 135 12.92 8.35 1.29
C THR A 135 13.39 7.46 2.44
N PHE A 136 12.64 7.43 3.55
CA PHE A 136 12.94 6.55 4.68
C PHE A 136 12.97 5.09 4.25
N THR A 137 11.95 4.62 3.52
CA THR A 137 11.88 3.24 3.02
C THR A 137 13.06 2.90 2.11
N VAL A 138 13.45 3.83 1.22
CA VAL A 138 14.59 3.64 0.32
C VAL A 138 15.90 3.58 1.09
N VAL A 139 16.18 4.55 1.97
CA VAL A 139 17.41 4.61 2.77
C VAL A 139 17.53 3.40 3.68
N TRP A 140 16.42 3.00 4.33
CA TRP A 140 16.35 1.79 5.12
C TRP A 140 16.68 0.55 4.28
N ALA A 141 16.07 0.39 3.10
CA ALA A 141 16.33 -0.76 2.23
C ALA A 141 17.80 -0.84 1.79
N PHE A 142 18.44 0.30 1.51
CA PHE A 142 19.87 0.35 1.19
C PHE A 142 20.74 -0.08 2.38
N ASN A 143 20.53 0.50 3.56
CA ASN A 143 21.32 0.18 4.75
C ASN A 143 21.18 -1.30 5.12
N SER A 144 19.95 -1.79 5.25
CA SER A 144 19.68 -3.18 5.61
C SER A 144 20.19 -4.18 4.58
N SER A 145 20.15 -3.85 3.28
CA SER A 145 20.74 -4.72 2.25
C SER A 145 22.26 -4.84 2.36
N ASN A 146 22.93 -3.75 2.74
CA ASN A 146 24.38 -3.73 2.91
C ASN A 146 24.81 -4.51 4.15
N ASP A 147 24.10 -4.35 5.26
CA ASP A 147 24.43 -5.03 6.51
C ASP A 147 24.25 -6.55 6.40
N ILE A 148 23.17 -7.01 5.76
CA ILE A 148 22.96 -8.43 5.47
C ILE A 148 24.06 -8.99 4.55
N SER A 149 24.49 -8.21 3.54
CA SER A 149 25.55 -8.66 2.65
C SER A 149 26.90 -8.83 3.35
N LYS A 150 27.19 -8.00 4.37
CA LYS A 150 28.40 -8.12 5.20
C LYS A 150 28.30 -9.32 6.15
N ALA A 151 27.15 -9.51 6.79
CA ALA A 151 26.91 -10.67 7.64
C ALA A 151 27.02 -11.99 6.86
N ALA A 152 26.52 -12.01 5.62
CA ALA A 152 26.67 -13.15 4.70
C ALA A 152 28.13 -13.45 4.33
N GLN A 153 28.98 -12.41 4.20
CA GLN A 153 30.41 -12.58 3.94
C GLN A 153 31.19 -13.08 5.16
N GLN A 154 30.71 -12.80 6.37
CA GLN A 154 31.35 -13.21 7.62
C GLN A 154 30.98 -14.64 8.06
N GLY A 155 30.01 -15.28 7.40
CA GLY A 155 29.66 -16.68 7.62
C GLY A 155 28.89 -16.96 8.91
N ASP A 156 28.42 -15.93 9.61
CA ASP A 156 27.65 -16.08 10.84
C ASP A 156 26.14 -16.06 10.53
N GLU A 157 25.51 -17.22 10.62
CA GLU A 157 24.09 -17.42 10.30
C GLU A 157 23.17 -16.79 11.36
N TYR A 158 23.63 -16.70 12.62
CA TYR A 158 22.88 -16.10 13.72
C TYR A 158 22.81 -14.57 13.57
N ASP A 159 23.93 -13.94 13.19
CA ASP A 159 23.99 -12.50 12.94
C ASP A 159 23.16 -12.09 11.71
N GLN A 160 23.03 -12.97 10.70
CA GLN A 160 22.15 -12.73 9.56
C GLN A 160 20.67 -12.71 9.94
N GLU A 161 20.21 -13.67 10.74
CA GLU A 161 18.82 -13.70 11.18
C GLU A 161 18.51 -12.55 12.17
N PHE A 162 19.42 -12.26 13.09
CA PHE A 162 19.25 -11.15 14.04
C PHE A 162 19.22 -9.80 13.33
N SER A 163 20.12 -9.55 12.37
CA SER A 163 20.16 -8.32 11.58
C SER A 163 18.90 -8.16 10.73
N ARG A 164 18.42 -9.26 10.11
CA ARG A 164 17.16 -9.28 9.37
C ARG A 164 15.97 -8.88 10.24
N VAL A 165 15.87 -9.41 11.46
CA VAL A 165 14.72 -9.16 12.33
C VAL A 165 14.77 -7.78 12.99
N SER A 166 15.95 -7.34 13.43
CA SER A 166 16.15 -6.01 14.02
C SER A 166 15.83 -4.90 13.00
N ASP A 167 16.32 -5.03 11.78
CA ASP A 167 16.12 -4.02 10.74
C ASP A 167 14.67 -3.95 10.26
N VAL A 168 14.03 -5.09 10.08
CA VAL A 168 12.61 -5.16 9.68
C VAL A 168 11.69 -4.58 10.76
N SER A 169 12.03 -4.71 12.05
CA SER A 169 11.28 -4.10 13.15
C SER A 169 11.13 -2.58 13.02
N VAL A 170 12.19 -1.89 12.56
CA VAL A 170 12.17 -0.42 12.38
C VAL A 170 11.18 -0.02 11.30
N GLN A 171 11.23 -0.67 10.14
CA GLN A 171 10.32 -0.41 9.03
C GLN A 171 8.87 -0.77 9.38
N LEU A 172 8.66 -1.85 10.14
CA LEU A 172 7.34 -2.24 10.65
C LEU A 172 6.75 -1.20 11.59
N LYS A 173 7.53 -0.68 12.56
CA LYS A 173 7.07 0.41 13.46
C LYS A 173 6.69 1.66 12.68
N TYR A 174 7.49 2.00 11.67
CA TYR A 174 7.24 3.14 10.81
C TYR A 174 5.95 2.96 9.98
N SER A 175 5.76 1.78 9.39
CA SER A 175 4.53 1.38 8.69
C SER A 175 3.31 1.45 9.62
N ALA A 176 3.42 0.92 10.85
CA ALA A 176 2.35 0.94 11.84
C ALA A 176 1.90 2.37 12.15
N PHE A 177 2.83 3.28 12.43
CA PHE A 177 2.52 4.69 12.69
C PHE A 177 1.77 5.34 11.53
N SER A 178 2.20 5.06 10.30
CA SER A 178 1.58 5.57 9.07
C SER A 178 0.13 5.15 8.92
N PHE A 179 -0.14 3.85 9.13
CA PHE A 179 -1.48 3.31 9.01
C PHE A 179 -2.39 3.69 10.17
N PHE A 180 -1.86 3.85 11.39
CA PHE A 180 -2.63 4.45 12.49
C PHE A 180 -3.01 5.90 12.19
N LEU A 181 -2.09 6.70 11.66
CA LEU A 181 -2.39 8.07 11.26
C LEU A 181 -3.52 8.11 10.21
N LEU A 182 -3.43 7.28 9.16
CA LEU A 182 -4.51 7.16 8.17
C LEU A 182 -5.82 6.71 8.80
N SER A 183 -5.79 5.72 9.69
CA SER A 183 -6.99 5.22 10.37
C SER A 183 -7.71 6.34 11.13
N VAL A 184 -6.97 7.10 11.94
CA VAL A 184 -7.51 8.25 12.69
C VAL A 184 -8.09 9.29 11.72
N LEU A 185 -7.39 9.61 10.64
CA LEU A 185 -7.87 10.56 9.64
C LEU A 185 -9.16 10.08 8.96
N PHE A 186 -9.25 8.81 8.56
CA PHE A 186 -10.48 8.27 7.97
C PHE A 186 -11.64 8.21 8.97
N GLY A 187 -11.38 7.90 10.24
CA GLY A 187 -12.37 7.99 11.30
C GLY A 187 -12.89 9.42 11.46
N PHE A 188 -11.99 10.39 11.59
CA PHE A 188 -12.32 11.80 11.75
C PHE A 188 -13.09 12.38 10.55
N PHE A 189 -12.55 12.21 9.33
CA PHE A 189 -13.18 12.74 8.11
C PHE A 189 -14.46 11.98 7.74
N GLY A 190 -14.52 10.68 8.02
CA GLY A 190 -15.73 9.87 7.87
C GLY A 190 -16.86 10.37 8.76
N TRP A 191 -16.57 10.59 10.05
CA TRP A 191 -17.53 11.16 11.01
C TRP A 191 -17.95 12.58 10.62
N LYS A 192 -16.98 13.43 10.25
CA LYS A 192 -17.26 14.81 9.84
C LYS A 192 -18.16 14.87 8.61
N MET A 193 -17.93 14.03 7.59
CA MET A 193 -18.77 13.98 6.39
C MET A 193 -20.17 13.41 6.63
N ALA A 194 -20.32 12.48 7.58
CA ALA A 194 -21.64 11.95 7.95
C ALA A 194 -22.55 13.03 8.55
N ASN A 195 -21.96 13.98 9.30
CA ASN A 195 -22.67 15.03 10.03
C ASN A 195 -22.75 16.38 9.28
N VAL A 196 -22.38 16.44 8.00
CA VAL A 196 -22.53 17.67 7.21
C VAL A 196 -24.01 17.99 6.96
N GLU A 197 -24.39 19.22 7.27
CA GLU A 197 -25.72 19.80 7.03
C GLU A 197 -26.19 19.64 5.58
N SER A 198 -27.51 19.45 5.40
CA SER A 198 -28.14 19.10 4.13
C SER A 198 -27.98 20.15 3.02
N TRP A 199 -27.80 21.42 3.36
CA TRP A 199 -27.57 22.51 2.38
C TRP A 199 -26.12 22.54 1.87
N LYS A 200 -25.14 22.39 2.77
CA LYS A 200 -23.72 22.19 2.40
C LYS A 200 -23.55 20.92 1.58
N ARG A 201 -24.29 19.86 1.91
CA ARG A 201 -24.28 18.57 1.18
C ARG A 201 -24.66 18.71 -0.31
N ARG A 202 -25.68 19.51 -0.63
CA ARG A 202 -26.10 19.79 -2.02
C ARG A 202 -25.07 20.62 -2.78
N ARG A 203 -24.45 21.60 -2.12
CA ARG A 203 -23.36 22.42 -2.71
C ARG A 203 -22.07 21.60 -2.96
N LEU A 204 -21.83 20.57 -2.15
CA LEU A 204 -20.64 19.72 -2.24
C LEU A 204 -20.81 18.49 -3.15
N LEU A 205 -21.95 18.34 -3.84
CA LEU A 205 -22.24 17.22 -4.74
C LEU A 205 -22.07 15.83 -4.08
N ILE A 206 -22.16 15.75 -2.75
CA ILE A 206 -22.11 14.48 -2.01
C ILE A 206 -23.46 13.80 -2.20
N SER A 207 -23.58 13.01 -3.28
CA SER A 207 -24.82 12.36 -3.66
C SER A 207 -25.24 11.25 -2.69
N ARG A 208 -24.29 10.61 -1.98
CA ARG A 208 -24.57 9.52 -1.01
C ARG A 208 -23.66 9.57 0.24
N PRO A 209 -23.98 10.40 1.25
CA PRO A 209 -23.15 10.56 2.45
C PRO A 209 -23.05 9.29 3.31
N ARG A 210 -24.11 8.46 3.35
CA ARG A 210 -24.10 7.18 4.08
C ARG A 210 -23.10 6.18 3.47
N SER A 211 -23.04 6.08 2.14
CA SER A 211 -22.08 5.21 1.46
C SER A 211 -20.64 5.65 1.72
N LEU A 212 -20.40 6.96 1.76
CA LEU A 212 -19.08 7.53 1.98
C LEU A 212 -18.63 7.35 3.44
N ALA A 213 -19.55 7.51 4.40
CA ALA A 213 -19.29 7.21 5.80
C ALA A 213 -18.94 5.72 6.01
N VAL A 214 -19.72 4.80 5.41
CA VAL A 214 -19.44 3.36 5.48
C VAL A 214 -18.07 3.01 4.89
N ILE A 215 -17.73 3.54 3.71
CA ILE A 215 -16.41 3.31 3.10
C ILE A 215 -15.29 3.83 4.00
N ASN A 216 -15.43 5.01 4.59
CA ASN A 216 -14.42 5.55 5.49
C ASN A 216 -14.32 4.79 6.81
N SER A 217 -15.43 4.29 7.37
CA SER A 217 -15.40 3.41 8.53
C SER A 217 -14.70 2.08 8.23
N LEU A 218 -14.92 1.51 7.04
CA LEU A 218 -14.20 0.32 6.59
C LEU A 218 -12.71 0.60 6.41
N LEU A 219 -12.33 1.70 5.75
CA LEU A 219 -10.94 2.10 5.59
C LEU A 219 -10.25 2.35 6.94
N CYS A 220 -10.94 3.02 7.85
CA CYS A 220 -10.50 3.23 9.24
C CYS A 220 -10.17 1.89 9.90
N PHE A 221 -11.08 0.92 9.84
CA PHE A 221 -10.89 -0.42 10.39
C PHE A 221 -9.74 -1.20 9.72
N ILE A 222 -9.65 -1.16 8.39
CA ILE A 222 -8.60 -1.87 7.65
C ILE A 222 -7.22 -1.30 8.01
N PHE A 223 -7.06 0.03 8.03
CA PHE A 223 -5.78 0.63 8.39
C PHE A 223 -5.44 0.50 9.87
N PHE A 224 -6.45 0.49 10.76
CA PHE A 224 -6.24 0.22 12.18
C PHE A 224 -5.69 -1.19 12.41
N THR A 225 -6.35 -2.20 11.84
CA THR A 225 -5.91 -3.59 11.97
C THR A 225 -4.57 -3.84 11.28
N ARG A 226 -4.29 -3.15 10.16
CA ARG A 226 -2.95 -3.15 9.53
C ARG A 226 -1.89 -2.58 10.47
N GLY A 227 -2.17 -1.44 11.11
CA GLY A 227 -1.25 -0.82 12.07
C GLY A 227 -0.98 -1.69 13.29
N ILE A 228 -2.01 -2.34 13.84
CA ILE A 228 -1.86 -3.30 14.94
C ILE A 228 -0.96 -4.47 14.53
N ARG A 229 -1.20 -5.05 13.35
CA ARG A 229 -0.39 -6.14 12.83
C ARG A 229 1.07 -5.73 12.70
N ASP A 230 1.34 -4.59 12.06
CA ASP A 230 2.71 -4.11 11.85
C ASP A 230 3.42 -3.87 13.19
N LEU A 231 2.70 -3.30 14.16
CA LEU A 231 3.22 -3.09 15.51
C LEU A 231 3.49 -4.42 16.23
N ALA A 232 2.56 -5.37 16.18
CA ALA A 232 2.68 -6.67 16.84
C ALA A 232 3.84 -7.49 16.25
N THR A 233 3.99 -7.49 14.92
CA THR A 233 5.13 -8.13 14.23
C THR A 233 6.44 -7.46 14.60
N SER A 234 6.47 -6.14 14.85
CA SER A 234 7.70 -5.43 15.24
C SER A 234 8.21 -5.78 16.65
N GLN A 235 7.33 -6.29 17.53
CA GLN A 235 7.61 -6.50 18.96
C GLN A 235 7.96 -7.95 19.32
N SER A 236 7.56 -8.93 18.53
CA SER A 236 7.79 -10.34 18.89
C SER A 236 8.29 -11.17 17.71
N TRP A 237 9.48 -11.74 17.90
CA TRP A 237 10.07 -12.77 17.04
C TRP A 237 9.09 -13.93 16.77
N PHE A 238 8.30 -14.32 17.78
CA PHE A 238 7.35 -15.44 17.68
C PHE A 238 6.15 -15.16 16.75
N LEU A 239 5.70 -13.91 16.62
CA LEU A 239 4.68 -13.53 15.61
C LEU A 239 5.28 -13.33 14.23
N SER A 240 6.59 -13.04 14.13
CA SER A 240 7.32 -13.02 12.85
C SER A 240 7.35 -14.40 12.17
N ILE A 241 7.36 -15.49 12.94
CA ILE A 241 7.28 -16.88 12.44
C ILE A 241 5.93 -17.18 11.74
N TRP A 242 4.85 -16.51 12.15
CA TRP A 242 3.56 -16.57 11.44
C TRP A 242 3.54 -15.76 10.14
N ASN A 243 4.58 -14.95 9.89
CA ASN A 243 4.71 -14.03 8.78
C ASN A 243 5.84 -14.48 7.82
N ASN A 244 5.67 -15.67 7.24
CA ASN A 244 6.58 -16.27 6.25
C ASN A 244 6.86 -15.40 5.02
N LEU A 245 6.09 -14.33 4.79
CA LEU A 245 6.30 -13.42 3.67
C LEU A 245 7.37 -12.36 3.94
N ASP A 246 7.52 -11.93 5.20
CA ASP A 246 8.59 -11.01 5.61
C ASP A 246 9.96 -11.72 5.64
N MET A 247 9.97 -13.03 5.89
CA MET A 247 11.22 -13.83 5.96
C MET A 247 11.59 -14.54 4.64
N ASN A 248 10.60 -15.07 3.90
CA ASN A 248 10.83 -15.91 2.72
C ASN A 248 10.15 -15.42 1.42
N GLY A 249 9.41 -14.29 1.47
CA GLY A 249 8.70 -13.76 0.29
C GLY A 249 7.58 -14.66 -0.26
N ARG A 250 7.09 -15.62 0.53
CA ARG A 250 6.10 -16.63 0.11
C ARG A 250 4.78 -16.49 0.86
N VAL A 251 3.67 -16.53 0.11
CA VAL A 251 2.34 -16.80 0.67
C VAL A 251 2.18 -18.32 0.76
N THR A 252 2.22 -18.88 1.97
CA THR A 252 2.15 -20.33 2.19
C THR A 252 0.78 -20.82 2.64
N THR A 253 -0.08 -19.94 3.16
CA THR A 253 -1.40 -20.32 3.72
C THR A 253 -2.55 -19.50 3.16
N VAL A 254 -3.75 -20.10 3.09
CA VAL A 254 -5.00 -19.42 2.69
C VAL A 254 -5.29 -18.22 3.60
N ALA A 255 -5.12 -18.40 4.92
CA ALA A 255 -5.36 -17.33 5.88
C ALA A 255 -4.49 -16.10 5.57
N TYR A 256 -3.20 -16.32 5.30
CA TYR A 256 -2.31 -15.23 4.92
C TYR A 256 -2.73 -14.57 3.61
N PHE A 257 -3.09 -15.35 2.58
CA PHE A 257 -3.59 -14.81 1.32
C PHE A 257 -4.82 -13.91 1.53
N VAL A 258 -5.78 -14.35 2.34
CA VAL A 258 -7.01 -13.58 2.64
C VAL A 258 -6.68 -12.30 3.39
N PHE A 259 -5.85 -12.37 4.42
CA PHE A 259 -5.43 -11.19 5.18
C PHE A 259 -4.61 -10.21 4.33
N PHE A 260 -3.73 -10.71 3.46
CA PHE A 260 -3.00 -9.90 2.50
C PHE A 260 -3.98 -9.16 1.56
N CYS A 261 -4.94 -9.88 0.97
CA CYS A 261 -5.99 -9.27 0.15
C CYS A 261 -6.79 -8.21 0.91
N PHE A 262 -7.13 -8.49 2.18
CA PHE A 262 -7.87 -7.59 3.05
C PHE A 262 -7.12 -6.28 3.34
N TRP A 263 -5.80 -6.32 3.55
CA TRP A 263 -5.03 -5.09 3.83
C TRP A 263 -4.53 -4.36 2.58
N GLU A 264 -4.31 -5.08 1.48
CA GLU A 264 -3.62 -4.53 0.29
C GLU A 264 -4.60 -4.18 -0.83
N PHE A 265 -5.48 -5.12 -1.19
CA PHE A 265 -6.37 -4.96 -2.34
C PHE A 265 -7.71 -4.33 -1.97
N LEU A 266 -8.30 -4.73 -0.85
CA LEU A 266 -9.61 -4.24 -0.44
C LEU A 266 -9.65 -2.71 -0.28
N PRO A 267 -8.67 -2.02 0.35
CA PRO A 267 -8.65 -0.56 0.38
C PRO A 267 -8.65 0.05 -1.02
N THR A 268 -7.84 -0.50 -1.93
CA THR A 268 -7.72 0.02 -3.31
C THR A 268 -9.03 -0.16 -4.06
N ILE A 269 -9.72 -1.28 -3.89
CA ILE A 269 -11.06 -1.51 -4.47
C ILE A 269 -12.06 -0.50 -3.89
N LEU A 270 -12.06 -0.29 -2.56
CA LEU A 270 -12.94 0.69 -1.90
C LEU A 270 -12.70 2.11 -2.41
N LEU A 271 -11.43 2.49 -2.60
CA LEU A 271 -11.04 3.77 -3.19
C LEU A 271 -11.57 3.91 -4.63
N LEU A 272 -11.42 2.88 -5.46
CA LEU A 272 -11.90 2.89 -6.84
C LEU A 272 -13.43 2.95 -6.92
N CYS A 273 -14.13 2.26 -6.03
CA CYS A 273 -15.58 2.38 -5.86
C CYS A 273 -15.98 3.82 -5.51
N LEU A 274 -15.23 4.46 -4.61
CA LEU A 274 -15.49 5.84 -4.20
C LEU A 274 -15.30 6.81 -5.36
N ILE A 275 -14.18 6.74 -6.07
CA ILE A 275 -13.84 7.63 -7.20
C ILE A 275 -14.77 7.40 -8.40
N SER A 276 -15.16 6.15 -8.66
CA SER A 276 -16.04 5.80 -9.78
C SER A 276 -17.51 6.14 -9.50
N SER A 277 -17.90 6.23 -8.23
CA SER A 277 -19.27 6.60 -7.85
C SER A 277 -19.52 8.10 -8.03
N LYS A 278 -20.78 8.47 -8.33
CA LYS A 278 -21.25 9.88 -8.25
C LYS A 278 -21.06 10.50 -6.86
N ALA A 279 -20.74 9.71 -5.82
CA ALA A 279 -20.49 10.21 -4.46
C ALA A 279 -19.06 10.74 -4.28
N GLY A 280 -18.13 10.34 -5.15
CA GLY A 280 -16.74 10.81 -5.13
C GLY A 280 -16.53 12.18 -5.74
N GLY A 281 -17.51 12.77 -6.43
CA GLY A 281 -17.44 14.16 -6.91
C GLY A 281 -16.24 14.51 -7.82
N VAL A 282 -15.50 13.53 -8.32
CA VAL A 282 -14.33 13.77 -9.19
C VAL A 282 -14.69 13.49 -10.64
N GLY A 283 -15.31 14.48 -11.30
CA GLY A 283 -15.46 14.48 -12.76
C GLY A 283 -16.88 14.57 -13.31
N GLY A 284 -17.90 14.75 -12.47
CA GLY A 284 -19.25 15.03 -12.96
C GLY A 284 -19.44 16.51 -13.28
N LYS A 285 -19.14 16.95 -14.52
CA LYS A 285 -19.90 18.05 -15.10
C LYS A 285 -21.31 17.55 -15.36
N GLN A 286 -22.31 18.20 -14.80
CA GLN A 286 -23.46 18.65 -15.56
C GLN A 286 -23.70 20.11 -15.17
#